data_AF-A0A1Y3SHK2-F1
#
_entry.id   AF-A0A1Y3SHK2-F1
#
_cell.length_a   1.000
_cell.length_b   1.000
_cell.length_c   1.000
_cell.angle_alpha   90.00
_cell.angle_beta   90.00
_cell.angle_gamma   90.00
#
_symmetry.space_group_name_H-M   'P 1'
#
loop_
_entity.id
_entity.type
_entity.pdbx_description
1 polymer ?
#
loop_
_entity_poly.entity_id
_entity_poly.type
_entity_poly.pdbx_seq_one_letter_code
_entity_poly.pdbx_strand_id
1 'polypeptide(L)'
;MIQFQDWTIQAQGQVLARQYDNLTRELRIEGDMPQGWDWDLLVQAGELLDVIRLTPGGNSLSVTLTAEMLALSGFYLLQLRGTQGEKVRHTNAIRVFVPESLSGDAQWPELPTEFSQAEANIRSLNAHPPVPGEDGFWLLWDLEAKGYQPSELPLPSGGAGDISSREIHTIKVLSREAYDALPEKPDSTLYLIVGGGHAECGSAEPGGALCGGDGDQNSLCR
;
A
#
# COMPACT_ATOMS: atom_id res chain seq x y z
N MET A 1 -10.73 23.84 23.60
CA MET A 1 -9.92 24.69 24.52
C MET A 1 -10.66 24.79 25.84
N ILE A 2 -9.98 24.69 26.98
CA ILE A 2 -10.64 24.77 28.31
C ILE A 2 -10.26 26.10 28.95
N GLN A 3 -11.23 26.81 29.52
CA GLN A 3 -11.03 28.04 30.26
C GLN A 3 -11.10 27.77 31.76
N PHE A 4 -10.21 28.39 32.53
CA PHE A 4 -10.17 28.36 33.98
C PHE A 4 -10.46 29.75 34.54
N GLN A 5 -11.41 29.84 35.47
CA GLN A 5 -11.73 31.06 36.21
C GLN A 5 -12.21 30.71 37.61
N ASP A 6 -11.55 31.24 38.64
CA ASP A 6 -11.89 31.03 40.06
C ASP A 6 -12.25 29.58 40.41
N TRP A 7 -11.33 28.66 40.13
CA TRP A 7 -11.50 27.22 40.40
C TRP A 7 -12.69 26.57 39.68
N THR A 8 -13.15 27.20 38.62
CA THR A 8 -14.16 26.68 37.71
C THR A 8 -13.55 26.51 36.33
N ILE A 9 -13.77 25.36 35.71
CA ILE A 9 -13.36 25.05 34.35
C ILE A 9 -14.57 24.94 33.42
N GLN A 10 -14.40 25.41 32.19
CA GLN A 10 -15.41 25.36 31.13
C GLN A 10 -14.77 24.95 29.80
N ALA A 11 -15.34 23.94 29.13
CA ALA A 11 -14.89 23.53 27.80
C ALA A 11 -15.55 24.38 26.71
N GLN A 12 -14.74 25.04 25.89
CA GLN A 12 -15.16 25.67 24.65
C GLN A 12 -14.85 24.71 23.49
N GLY A 13 -15.89 24.11 22.92
CA GLY A 13 -15.82 23.18 21.79
C GLY A 13 -16.32 21.76 22.15
N GLN A 14 -16.86 21.07 21.14
CA GLN A 14 -17.47 19.73 21.31
C GLN A 14 -16.46 18.58 21.27
N VAL A 15 -15.31 18.75 20.59
CA VAL A 15 -14.34 17.67 20.35
C VAL A 15 -12.95 18.14 20.75
N LEU A 16 -12.30 17.37 21.63
CA LEU A 16 -10.96 17.66 22.14
C LEU A 16 -9.85 16.95 21.36
N ALA A 17 -10.05 15.66 21.09
CA ALA A 17 -9.20 14.80 20.27
C ALA A 17 -10.02 13.58 19.83
N ARG A 18 -9.51 12.78 18.91
CA ARG A 18 -10.10 11.49 18.52
C ARG A 18 -9.38 10.34 19.23
N GLN A 19 -10.05 9.21 19.36
CA GLN A 19 -9.43 8.01 19.92
C GLN A 19 -8.13 7.67 19.15
N TYR A 20 -7.09 7.27 19.88
CA TYR A 20 -5.76 6.97 19.38
C TYR A 20 -4.98 8.13 18.72
N ASP A 21 -5.47 9.37 18.78
CA ASP A 21 -4.64 10.52 18.45
C ASP A 21 -3.37 10.50 19.33
N ASN A 22 -2.19 10.52 18.70
CA ASN A 22 -0.92 10.38 19.39
C ASN A 22 0.01 11.54 19.08
N LEU A 23 0.35 12.35 20.09
CA LEU A 23 1.30 13.47 20.00
C LEU A 23 0.90 14.57 18.99
N THR A 24 -0.34 14.57 18.51
CA THR A 24 -0.85 15.55 17.54
C THR A 24 -1.69 16.66 18.20
N ARG A 25 -2.26 16.38 19.37
CA ARG A 25 -3.18 17.28 20.10
C ARG A 25 -2.63 17.64 21.46
N GLU A 26 -2.72 18.93 21.77
CA GLU A 26 -2.42 19.47 23.08
C GLU A 26 -3.73 19.81 23.78
N LEU A 27 -3.95 19.24 24.96
CA LEU A 27 -4.97 19.71 25.87
C LEU A 27 -4.41 20.94 26.57
N ARG A 28 -5.05 22.08 26.33
CA ARG A 28 -4.69 23.36 26.94
C ARG A 28 -5.83 23.92 27.79
N ILE A 29 -5.48 24.30 29.01
CA ILE A 29 -6.30 25.02 29.97
C ILE A 29 -5.71 26.42 30.11
N GLU A 30 -6.47 27.46 29.75
CA GLU A 30 -6.03 28.85 29.84
C GLU A 30 -6.82 29.59 30.91
N GLY A 31 -6.18 30.54 31.58
CA GLY A 31 -6.82 31.39 32.57
C GLY A 31 -5.85 31.91 33.62
N ASP A 32 -6.38 32.61 34.61
CA ASP A 32 -5.58 33.14 35.72
C ASP A 32 -5.26 32.03 36.73
N MET A 33 -4.30 31.19 36.39
CA MET A 33 -3.84 30.09 37.24
C MET A 33 -3.10 30.64 38.46
N PRO A 34 -3.52 30.33 39.69
CA PRO A 34 -2.79 30.77 40.87
C PRO A 34 -1.40 30.12 40.93
N GLN A 35 -0.38 30.94 41.24
CA GLN A 35 1.01 30.49 41.32
C GLN A 35 1.27 29.64 42.56
N GLY A 36 2.30 28.79 42.48
CA GLY A 36 2.73 27.92 43.58
C GLY A 36 1.80 26.72 43.82
N TRP A 37 0.96 26.37 42.84
CA TRP A 37 0.14 25.16 42.84
C TRP A 37 0.69 24.17 41.81
N ASP A 38 0.74 22.92 42.22
CA ASP A 38 0.97 21.76 41.38
C ASP A 38 -0.35 21.28 40.81
N TRP A 39 -0.40 21.03 39.50
CA TRP A 39 -1.66 20.76 38.81
C TRP A 39 -1.69 19.38 38.17
N ASP A 40 -2.73 18.63 38.53
CA ASP A 40 -3.05 17.33 37.94
C ASP A 40 -4.47 17.39 37.35
N LEU A 41 -4.63 16.76 36.18
CA LEU A 41 -5.92 16.54 35.56
C LEU A 41 -6.41 15.14 35.91
N LEU A 42 -7.49 15.06 36.67
CA LEU A 42 -8.20 13.81 36.93
C LEU A 42 -9.09 13.53 35.73
N VAL A 43 -8.96 12.34 35.15
CA VAL A 43 -9.65 11.92 33.95
C VAL A 43 -10.42 10.64 34.25
N GLN A 44 -11.68 10.58 33.83
CA GLN A 44 -12.49 9.37 33.89
C GLN A 44 -13.11 9.09 32.52
N ALA A 45 -12.91 7.86 32.04
CA ALA A 45 -13.51 7.35 30.80
C ALA A 45 -14.25 6.04 31.12
N GLY A 46 -15.59 6.11 31.14
CA GLY A 46 -16.41 5.02 31.68
C GLY A 46 -16.11 4.77 33.15
N GLU A 47 -15.68 3.55 33.49
CA GLU A 47 -15.28 3.14 34.85
C GLU A 47 -13.78 3.30 35.12
N LEU A 48 -12.98 3.66 34.10
CA LEU A 48 -11.54 3.80 34.24
C LEU A 48 -11.17 5.24 34.65
N LEU A 49 -10.24 5.34 35.59
CA LEU A 49 -9.71 6.59 36.13
C LEU A 49 -8.23 6.70 35.80
N ASP A 50 -7.80 7.89 35.41
CA ASP A 50 -6.40 8.23 35.17
C ASP A 50 -6.07 9.63 35.72
N VAL A 51 -4.80 9.89 35.99
CA VAL A 51 -4.29 11.16 36.51
C VAL A 51 -3.16 11.65 35.62
N ILE A 52 -3.42 12.73 34.89
CA ILE A 52 -2.47 13.31 33.94
C ILE A 52 -1.82 14.53 34.56
N ARG A 53 -0.50 14.50 34.70
CA ARG A 53 0.27 15.65 35.17
C ARG A 53 0.34 16.73 34.09
N LEU A 54 -0.03 17.96 34.43
CA LEU A 54 0.00 19.09 33.50
C LEU A 54 1.32 19.85 33.59
N THR A 55 1.79 20.37 32.45
CA THR A 55 2.96 21.25 32.40
C THR A 55 2.51 22.70 32.47
N PRO A 56 3.03 23.51 33.41
CA PRO A 56 2.71 24.93 33.48
C PRO A 56 3.44 25.72 32.39
N GLY A 57 2.73 26.65 31.75
CA GLY A 57 3.28 27.57 30.75
C GLY A 57 2.61 28.93 30.82
N GLY A 58 3.31 29.96 31.31
CA GLY A 58 2.78 31.32 31.46
C GLY A 58 1.48 31.34 32.29
N ASN A 59 0.36 31.67 31.65
CA ASN A 59 -1.00 31.66 32.22
C ASN A 59 -1.83 30.47 31.69
N SER A 60 -1.18 29.34 31.45
CA SER A 60 -1.83 28.14 30.95
C SER A 60 -1.22 26.87 31.52
N LEU A 61 -2.01 25.81 31.49
CA LEU A 61 -1.56 24.45 31.73
C LEU A 61 -1.77 23.66 30.45
N SER A 62 -0.77 22.86 30.07
CA SER A 62 -0.83 22.07 28.85
C SER A 62 -0.29 20.67 29.04
N VAL A 63 -0.82 19.75 28.25
CA VAL A 63 -0.26 18.41 28.08
C VAL A 63 -0.48 17.94 26.65
N THR A 64 0.53 17.32 26.06
CA THR A 64 0.41 16.65 24.77
C THR A 64 -0.25 15.29 25.00
N LEU A 65 -1.38 15.05 24.33
CA LEU A 65 -2.16 13.83 24.47
C LEU A 65 -1.46 12.67 23.72
N THR A 66 -1.49 11.49 24.33
CA THR A 66 -0.94 10.26 23.77
C THR A 66 -2.06 9.29 23.40
N ALA A 67 -1.74 8.29 22.58
CA ALA A 67 -2.69 7.23 22.23
C ALA A 67 -3.23 6.47 23.46
N GLU A 68 -2.42 6.31 24.51
CA GLU A 68 -2.81 5.62 25.74
C GLU A 68 -3.86 6.41 26.53
N MET A 69 -3.69 7.73 26.66
CA MET A 69 -4.67 8.62 27.31
C MET A 69 -6.01 8.64 26.55
N LEU A 70 -5.97 8.41 25.23
CA LEU A 70 -7.11 8.41 24.31
C LEU A 70 -7.43 7.00 23.80
N ALA A 71 -7.14 5.97 24.60
CA ALA A 71 -7.37 4.58 24.18
C ALA A 71 -8.86 4.22 24.09
N LEU A 72 -9.73 4.94 24.81
CA LEU A 72 -11.17 4.71 24.82
C LEU A 72 -11.90 5.77 24.00
N SER A 73 -13.02 5.36 23.41
CA SER A 73 -14.00 6.28 22.82
C SER A 73 -15.10 6.62 23.83
N GLY A 74 -15.75 7.77 23.66
CA GLY A 74 -16.91 8.17 24.42
C GLY A 74 -16.73 9.48 25.22
N PHE A 75 -17.50 9.61 26.30
CA PHE A 75 -17.46 10.79 27.14
C PHE A 75 -16.41 10.66 28.24
N TYR A 76 -15.49 11.62 28.24
CA TYR A 76 -14.47 11.80 29.26
C TYR A 76 -14.94 12.86 30.25
N LEU A 77 -14.90 12.52 31.53
CA LEU A 77 -15.05 13.47 32.63
C LEU A 77 -13.67 13.98 33.02
N LEU A 78 -13.51 15.30 33.03
CA LEU A 78 -12.26 15.96 33.37
C LEU A 78 -12.47 16.84 34.59
N GLN A 79 -11.58 16.75 35.57
CA GLN A 79 -11.57 17.60 36.74
C GLN A 79 -10.14 18.01 37.07
N LEU A 80 -9.92 19.31 37.21
CA LEU A 80 -8.61 19.84 37.57
C LEU A 80 -8.44 19.82 39.10
N ARG A 81 -7.29 19.32 39.57
CA ARG A 81 -6.87 19.30 40.97
C ARG A 81 -5.59 20.10 41.14
N GLY A 82 -5.61 21.07 42.05
CA GLY A 82 -4.44 21.80 42.50
C GLY A 82 -3.97 21.29 43.87
N THR A 83 -2.67 21.12 44.04
CA THR A 83 -2.01 20.81 45.31
C THR A 83 -0.95 21.86 45.66
N GLN A 84 -0.90 22.30 46.91
CA GLN A 84 0.13 23.21 47.44
C GLN A 84 0.48 22.77 48.86
N GLY A 85 1.55 21.99 49.01
CA GLY A 85 1.88 21.36 50.30
C GLY A 85 0.73 20.46 50.78
N GLU A 86 0.14 20.78 51.93
CA GLU A 86 -1.01 20.06 52.48
C GLU A 86 -2.38 20.54 51.93
N LYS A 87 -2.40 21.65 51.19
CA LYS A 87 -3.64 22.19 50.63
C LYS A 87 -3.97 21.48 49.33
N VAL A 88 -5.18 20.95 49.22
CA VAL A 88 -5.71 20.36 47.98
C VAL A 88 -7.03 21.04 47.66
N ARG A 89 -7.20 21.44 46.40
CA ARG A 89 -8.46 22.03 45.92
C ARG A 89 -8.81 21.48 44.55
N HIS A 90 -10.09 21.20 44.37
CA HIS A 90 -10.65 20.63 43.15
C HIS A 90 -11.55 21.65 42.47
N THR A 91 -11.63 21.57 41.16
CA THR A 91 -12.56 22.34 40.33
C THR A 91 -13.87 21.56 40.11
N ASN A 92 -14.83 22.14 39.38
CA ASN A 92 -15.97 21.36 38.85
C ASN A 92 -15.49 20.32 37.82
N ALA A 93 -16.29 19.29 37.61
CA ALA A 93 -16.05 18.33 36.52
C ALA A 93 -16.75 18.82 35.23
N ILE A 94 -16.09 18.63 34.09
CA ILE A 94 -16.64 18.89 32.76
C ILE A 94 -16.67 17.60 31.95
N ARG A 95 -17.59 17.53 30.99
CA ARG A 95 -17.71 16.39 30.05
C ARG A 95 -17.22 16.80 28.69
N VAL A 96 -16.36 15.98 28.11
CA VAL A 96 -15.78 16.15 26.78
C VAL A 96 -15.99 14.88 25.98
N PHE A 97 -16.26 15.00 24.68
CA PHE A 97 -16.46 13.83 23.81
C PHE A 97 -15.20 13.54 23.00
N VAL A 98 -14.75 12.28 23.07
CA VAL A 98 -13.68 11.71 22.24
C VAL A 98 -14.34 10.70 21.29
N PRO A 99 -14.54 11.05 20.01
CA PRO A 99 -15.13 10.13 19.06
C PRO A 99 -14.21 8.92 18.81
N GLU A 100 -14.84 7.78 18.56
CA GLU A 100 -14.17 6.58 18.07
C GLU A 100 -13.44 6.89 16.76
N SER A 101 -12.21 6.38 16.66
CA SER A 101 -11.46 6.40 15.42
C SER A 101 -11.73 5.10 14.68
N LEU A 102 -11.92 5.17 13.37
CA LEU A 102 -12.11 4.02 12.48
C LEU A 102 -10.81 3.21 12.26
N SER A 103 -9.90 3.24 13.23
CA SER A 103 -8.59 2.60 13.17
C SER A 103 -8.73 1.08 13.29
N GLY A 104 -8.74 0.42 12.13
CA GLY A 104 -7.92 -0.75 11.81
C GLY A 104 -8.37 -2.13 12.29
N ASP A 105 -8.97 -2.24 13.48
CA ASP A 105 -9.31 -3.55 14.06
C ASP A 105 -10.79 -3.91 13.87
N ALA A 106 -11.56 -3.01 13.27
CA ALA A 106 -12.89 -3.31 12.74
C ALA A 106 -12.71 -4.24 11.54
N GLN A 107 -12.79 -5.54 11.82
CA GLN A 107 -12.77 -6.65 10.88
C GLN A 107 -13.44 -6.25 9.55
N TRP A 108 -12.63 -6.09 8.51
CA TRP A 108 -13.13 -6.06 7.14
C TRP A 108 -13.97 -7.32 6.93
N PRO A 109 -15.16 -7.24 6.29
CA PRO A 109 -16.01 -8.41 6.12
C PRO A 109 -15.19 -9.52 5.47
N GLU A 110 -15.24 -10.73 6.05
CA GLU A 110 -14.68 -11.90 5.39
C GLU A 110 -15.38 -12.01 4.03
N LEU A 111 -14.58 -11.99 2.96
CA LEU A 111 -15.08 -12.08 1.61
C LEU A 111 -16.10 -13.23 1.54
N PRO A 112 -17.31 -13.02 0.97
CA PRO A 112 -18.27 -14.09 0.82
C PRO A 112 -17.59 -15.30 0.20
N THR A 113 -17.93 -16.51 0.68
CA THR A 113 -17.28 -17.75 0.22
C THR A 113 -17.35 -17.91 -1.30
N GLU A 114 -18.39 -17.36 -1.93
CA GLU A 114 -18.55 -17.21 -3.39
C GLU A 114 -17.30 -16.58 -4.07
N PHE A 115 -16.70 -15.54 -3.49
CA PHE A 115 -15.53 -14.88 -4.06
C PHE A 115 -14.29 -15.76 -3.96
N SER A 116 -14.08 -16.43 -2.82
CA SER A 116 -12.99 -17.40 -2.65
C SER A 116 -13.14 -18.61 -3.59
N GLN A 117 -14.38 -19.07 -3.82
CA GLN A 117 -14.68 -20.12 -4.79
C GLN A 117 -14.43 -19.66 -6.23
N ALA A 118 -14.83 -18.43 -6.58
CA ALA A 118 -14.56 -17.84 -7.87
C ALA A 118 -13.04 -17.70 -8.13
N GLU A 119 -12.26 -17.28 -7.13
CA GLU A 119 -10.81 -17.20 -7.24
C GLU A 119 -10.18 -18.59 -7.44
N ALA A 120 -10.63 -19.61 -6.69
CA ALA A 120 -10.16 -20.98 -6.86
C ALA A 120 -10.47 -21.52 -8.27
N ASN A 121 -11.65 -21.19 -8.81
CA ASN A 121 -12.03 -21.53 -10.18
C ASN A 121 -11.12 -20.85 -11.21
N ILE A 122 -10.83 -19.55 -11.05
CA ILE A 122 -9.93 -18.80 -11.93
C ILE A 122 -8.51 -19.38 -11.90
N ARG A 123 -7.97 -19.68 -10.71
CA ARG A 123 -6.65 -20.30 -10.56
C ARG A 123 -6.60 -21.68 -11.23
N SER A 124 -7.65 -22.48 -11.06
CA SER A 124 -7.75 -23.80 -11.70
C SER A 124 -7.82 -23.70 -13.22
N LEU A 125 -8.56 -22.73 -13.78
CA LEU A 125 -8.61 -22.51 -15.23
C LEU A 125 -7.27 -22.00 -15.79
N ASN A 126 -6.58 -21.12 -15.06
CA ASN A 126 -5.26 -20.64 -15.46
C ASN A 126 -4.21 -21.77 -15.50
N ALA A 127 -4.25 -22.69 -14.53
CA ALA A 127 -3.36 -23.86 -14.48
C ALA A 127 -3.62 -24.86 -15.62
N HIS A 128 -4.78 -24.81 -16.27
CA HIS A 128 -5.18 -25.73 -17.34
C HIS A 128 -5.61 -24.93 -18.58
N PRO A 129 -4.65 -24.30 -19.27
CA PRO A 129 -4.95 -23.52 -20.47
C PRO A 129 -5.56 -24.41 -21.57
N PRO A 130 -6.39 -23.87 -22.47
CA PRO A 130 -6.93 -24.61 -23.60
C PRO A 130 -5.83 -25.33 -24.40
N VAL A 131 -6.07 -26.58 -24.76
CA VAL A 131 -5.14 -27.40 -25.55
C VAL A 131 -5.78 -27.78 -26.89
N PRO A 132 -5.00 -27.94 -27.96
CA PRO A 132 -5.55 -28.35 -29.25
C PRO A 132 -6.02 -29.81 -29.22
N GLY A 133 -7.26 -30.05 -29.67
CA GLY A 133 -7.82 -31.40 -29.82
C GLY A 133 -7.59 -31.99 -31.21
N GLU A 134 -7.61 -33.31 -31.30
CA GLU A 134 -7.37 -34.06 -32.54
C GLU A 134 -8.48 -33.82 -33.60
N ASP A 135 -9.70 -33.49 -33.15
CA ASP A 135 -10.86 -33.24 -34.01
C ASP A 135 -10.85 -31.84 -34.68
N GLY A 136 -9.77 -31.05 -34.50
CA GLY A 136 -9.66 -29.71 -35.07
C GLY A 136 -10.33 -28.61 -34.24
N PHE A 137 -10.70 -28.91 -32.99
CA PHE A 137 -11.31 -27.97 -32.04
C PHE A 137 -10.46 -27.86 -30.77
N TRP A 138 -10.61 -26.76 -30.03
CA TRP A 138 -9.97 -26.61 -28.72
C TRP A 138 -10.58 -27.55 -27.71
N LEU A 139 -9.76 -28.18 -26.87
CA LEU A 139 -10.19 -28.82 -25.65
C LEU A 139 -10.11 -27.80 -24.50
N LEU A 140 -11.21 -27.62 -23.78
CA LEU A 140 -11.30 -26.69 -22.65
C LEU A 140 -11.34 -27.47 -21.33
N TRP A 141 -10.70 -26.93 -20.30
CA TRP A 141 -10.72 -27.53 -18.98
C TRP A 141 -12.07 -27.34 -18.30
N ASP A 142 -12.74 -28.44 -17.98
CA ASP A 142 -13.98 -28.45 -17.23
C ASP A 142 -13.68 -28.55 -15.71
N LEU A 143 -14.23 -27.62 -14.94
CA LEU A 143 -14.00 -27.52 -13.50
C LEU A 143 -14.73 -28.59 -12.68
N GLU A 144 -15.84 -29.14 -13.18
CA GLU A 144 -16.65 -30.15 -12.52
C GLU A 144 -16.13 -31.56 -12.86
N ALA A 145 -15.90 -31.84 -14.14
CA ALA A 145 -15.37 -33.12 -14.61
C ALA A 145 -13.87 -33.30 -14.36
N LYS A 146 -13.14 -32.23 -14.00
CA LYS A 146 -11.67 -32.21 -13.78
C LYS A 146 -10.91 -32.82 -14.96
N GLY A 147 -11.30 -32.45 -16.18
CA GLY A 147 -10.74 -32.97 -17.41
C GLY A 147 -10.97 -32.05 -18.60
N TYR A 148 -10.19 -32.24 -19.65
CA TYR A 148 -10.35 -31.53 -20.91
C TYR A 148 -11.52 -32.12 -21.70
N GLN A 149 -12.43 -31.25 -22.15
CA GLN A 149 -13.56 -31.63 -23.00
C GLN A 149 -13.49 -30.92 -24.35
N PRO A 150 -13.94 -31.58 -25.44
CA PRO A 150 -14.08 -30.95 -26.75
C PRO A 150 -15.00 -29.72 -26.67
N SER A 151 -14.53 -28.59 -27.18
CA SER A 151 -15.35 -27.39 -27.37
C SER A 151 -15.80 -27.26 -28.82
N GLU A 152 -16.76 -26.37 -29.05
CA GLU A 152 -17.19 -25.98 -30.40
C GLU A 152 -16.29 -24.89 -31.01
N LEU A 153 -15.23 -24.47 -30.30
CA LEU A 153 -14.30 -23.45 -30.78
C LEU A 153 -13.29 -24.11 -31.73
N PRO A 154 -13.32 -23.80 -33.04
CA PRO A 154 -12.41 -24.40 -33.99
C PRO A 154 -10.98 -23.92 -33.71
N LEU A 155 -10.01 -24.81 -33.96
CA LEU A 155 -8.61 -24.38 -34.04
C LEU A 155 -8.47 -23.41 -35.23
N PRO A 156 -7.66 -22.35 -35.09
CA PRO A 156 -7.35 -21.50 -36.23
C PRO A 156 -6.77 -22.38 -37.35
N SER A 157 -7.25 -22.17 -38.57
CA SER A 157 -6.79 -22.89 -39.75
C SER A 157 -5.34 -22.48 -40.04
N GLY A 158 -4.39 -23.24 -39.50
CA GLY A 158 -2.96 -22.97 -39.49
C GLY A 158 -2.38 -23.24 -38.10
N GLY A 159 -1.93 -24.47 -37.87
CA GLY A 159 -1.42 -24.92 -36.56
C GLY A 159 -0.17 -24.16 -36.11
N ALA A 160 -0.02 -24.04 -34.79
CA ALA A 160 1.20 -23.69 -34.04
C ALA A 160 2.20 -22.73 -34.74
N GLY A 161 2.07 -21.43 -34.45
CA GLY A 161 3.18 -20.48 -34.60
C GLY A 161 3.66 -20.26 -36.04
N ASP A 162 2.76 -20.34 -37.02
CA ASP A 162 3.13 -20.07 -38.40
C ASP A 162 3.20 -18.55 -38.64
N ILE A 163 4.33 -18.06 -39.14
CA ILE A 163 4.45 -16.71 -39.70
C ILE A 163 3.65 -16.73 -41.01
N SER A 164 2.36 -16.39 -40.93
CA SER A 164 1.54 -16.30 -42.14
C SER A 164 1.85 -15.01 -42.90
N SER A 165 2.81 -15.10 -43.82
CA SER A 165 2.93 -14.14 -44.92
C SER A 165 2.40 -14.78 -46.19
N ARG A 166 1.64 -14.03 -46.99
CA ARG A 166 1.22 -14.49 -48.33
C ARG A 166 2.40 -14.61 -49.30
N GLU A 167 3.53 -13.99 -48.96
CA GLU A 167 4.68 -13.81 -49.84
C GLU A 167 5.86 -14.72 -49.43
N ILE A 168 5.96 -15.09 -48.15
CA ILE A 168 7.03 -15.96 -47.64
C ILE A 168 6.53 -17.39 -47.47
N HIS A 169 7.19 -18.34 -48.12
CA HIS A 169 6.84 -19.76 -48.10
C HIS A 169 7.91 -20.64 -47.43
N THR A 170 9.10 -20.10 -47.16
CA THR A 170 10.23 -20.89 -46.66
C THR A 170 11.05 -20.09 -45.67
N ILE A 171 11.53 -20.73 -44.61
CA ILE A 171 12.45 -20.14 -43.64
C ILE A 171 13.76 -20.93 -43.65
N LYS A 172 14.90 -20.23 -43.73
CA LYS A 172 16.24 -20.82 -43.65
C LYS A 172 17.08 -20.16 -42.57
N VAL A 173 17.74 -20.96 -41.75
CA VAL A 173 18.67 -20.49 -40.72
C VAL A 173 20.09 -20.77 -41.19
N LEU A 174 20.92 -19.72 -41.35
CA LEU A 174 22.26 -19.81 -41.92
C LEU A 174 23.26 -18.94 -41.15
N SER A 175 24.56 -19.21 -41.30
CA SER A 175 25.60 -18.25 -40.91
C SER A 175 25.65 -17.10 -41.92
N ARG A 176 26.27 -15.98 -41.54
CA ARG A 176 26.41 -14.82 -42.43
C ARG A 176 27.17 -15.18 -43.71
N GLU A 177 28.27 -15.92 -43.58
CA GLU A 177 29.08 -16.40 -44.70
C GLU A 177 28.28 -17.30 -45.65
N ALA A 178 27.48 -18.23 -45.09
CA ALA A 178 26.66 -19.14 -45.88
C ALA A 178 25.51 -18.41 -46.60
N TYR A 179 24.95 -17.35 -45.99
CA TYR A 179 23.94 -16.51 -46.63
C TYR A 179 24.53 -15.70 -47.80
N ASP A 180 25.69 -15.07 -47.59
CA ASP A 180 26.32 -14.23 -48.61
C ASP A 180 26.74 -15.05 -49.84
N ALA A 181 27.20 -16.30 -49.62
CA ALA A 181 27.57 -17.25 -50.66
C ALA A 181 26.38 -17.83 -51.47
N LEU A 182 25.12 -17.54 -51.10
CA LEU A 182 23.97 -18.03 -51.87
C LEU A 182 23.89 -17.35 -53.25
N PRO A 183 23.85 -18.14 -54.35
CA PRO A 183 23.79 -17.60 -55.70
C PRO A 183 22.46 -16.90 -56.01
N GLU A 184 21.37 -17.35 -55.40
CA GLU A 184 20.04 -16.74 -55.51
C GLU A 184 19.38 -16.65 -54.13
N LYS A 185 18.69 -15.53 -53.91
CA LYS A 185 18.04 -15.17 -52.65
C LYS A 185 16.58 -14.81 -52.96
N PRO A 186 15.70 -15.80 -53.19
CA PRO A 186 14.32 -15.54 -53.55
C PRO A 186 13.57 -14.80 -52.44
N ASP A 187 12.78 -13.80 -52.82
CA ASP A 187 11.99 -12.96 -51.91
C ASP A 187 10.96 -13.76 -51.10
N SER A 188 10.61 -14.97 -51.55
CA SER A 188 9.71 -15.88 -50.84
C SER A 188 10.37 -16.67 -49.71
N THR A 189 11.66 -16.42 -49.41
CA THR A 189 12.40 -17.09 -48.35
C THR A 189 12.89 -16.09 -47.30
N LEU A 190 12.48 -16.30 -46.05
CA LEU A 190 13.00 -15.55 -44.91
C LEU A 190 14.28 -16.21 -44.39
N TYR A 191 15.36 -15.44 -44.29
CA TYR A 191 16.66 -15.92 -43.82
C TYR A 191 16.97 -15.37 -42.42
N LEU A 192 17.19 -16.25 -41.46
CA LEU A 192 17.61 -15.91 -40.10
C LEU A 192 19.12 -16.14 -39.97
N ILE A 193 19.89 -15.07 -39.78
CA ILE A 193 21.37 -15.13 -39.74
C ILE A 193 21.84 -15.28 -38.29
N VAL A 194 22.51 -16.41 -37.99
CA VAL A 194 23.06 -16.67 -36.66
C VAL A 194 24.42 -16.00 -36.53
N GLY A 195 24.57 -15.08 -35.57
CA GLY A 195 25.84 -14.43 -35.22
C GLY A 195 26.66 -15.32 -34.28
N GLY A 196 27.81 -15.82 -34.74
CA GLY A 196 28.76 -16.55 -33.91
C GLY A 196 29.55 -15.59 -33.03
N GLY A 197 28.99 -15.20 -31.87
CA GLY A 197 29.67 -14.41 -30.86
C GLY A 197 29.73 -15.14 -29.54
N HIS A 198 30.81 -15.87 -29.29
CA HIS A 198 31.18 -16.25 -27.93
C HIS A 198 31.68 -14.97 -27.24
N ALA A 199 30.83 -14.34 -26.43
CA ALA A 199 31.25 -13.20 -25.62
C ALA A 199 32.04 -13.75 -24.41
N GLU A 200 33.37 -13.79 -24.51
CA GLU A 200 34.21 -13.88 -23.31
C GLU A 200 34.03 -12.58 -22.51
N CYS A 201 33.43 -12.70 -21.33
CA CYS A 201 33.21 -11.61 -20.41
C CYS A 201 34.54 -11.25 -19.73
N GLY A 202 35.31 -10.35 -20.34
CA GLY A 202 36.54 -9.79 -19.75
C GLY A 202 36.22 -8.95 -18.51
N SER A 203 36.83 -9.33 -17.39
CA SER A 203 36.76 -8.67 -16.09
C SER A 203 37.22 -7.21 -16.11
N ALA A 204 36.46 -6.35 -15.44
CA ALA A 204 36.75 -4.93 -15.25
C ALA A 204 37.96 -4.71 -14.32
N GLU A 205 38.79 -3.71 -14.64
CA GLU A 205 39.48 -2.87 -13.65
C GLU A 205 39.70 -1.44 -14.18
N PRO A 206 39.87 -0.44 -13.28
CA PRO A 206 39.28 0.88 -13.44
C PRO A 206 40.30 1.97 -13.79
N GLY A 207 39.89 2.96 -14.59
CA GLY A 207 40.55 4.27 -14.61
C GLY A 207 40.77 4.89 -15.99
N GLY A 208 40.00 5.95 -16.25
CA GLY A 208 40.48 7.15 -16.94
C GLY A 208 40.57 7.11 -18.46
N ALA A 209 39.65 7.79 -19.15
CA ALA A 209 39.93 9.07 -19.82
C ALA A 209 38.69 9.52 -20.62
N LEU A 210 38.28 10.76 -20.34
CA LEU A 210 37.30 11.51 -21.12
C LEU A 210 37.94 11.95 -22.44
N CYS A 211 37.33 11.53 -23.56
CA CYS A 211 37.37 12.20 -24.86
C CYS A 211 35.96 11.97 -25.42
N GLY A 212 35.09 12.95 -25.63
CA GLY A 212 35.27 14.23 -26.29
C GLY A 212 34.12 14.29 -27.29
N GLY A 213 33.14 15.15 -27.04
CA GLY A 213 31.93 15.25 -27.86
C GLY A 213 32.23 15.77 -29.25
N ASP A 214 31.53 15.23 -30.24
CA ASP A 214 30.58 15.96 -31.09
C ASP A 214 30.12 15.06 -32.24
N GLY A 215 28.82 15.06 -32.51
CA GLY A 215 28.26 14.55 -33.78
C GLY A 215 27.17 13.50 -33.62
N ASP A 216 25.93 13.99 -33.70
CA ASP A 216 24.69 13.28 -34.06
C ASP A 216 24.15 12.17 -33.13
N GLN A 217 23.26 12.64 -32.27
CA GLN A 217 22.20 11.85 -31.65
C GLN A 217 21.24 11.34 -32.72
N ASN A 218 21.35 10.06 -33.08
CA ASN A 218 20.18 9.27 -33.44
C ASN A 218 20.07 8.13 -32.43
N SER A 219 19.41 8.43 -31.31
CA SER A 219 18.97 7.43 -30.35
C SER A 219 17.81 6.65 -30.95
N LEU A 220 17.97 5.34 -31.04
CA LEU A 220 17.20 4.42 -30.21
C LEU A 220 17.73 3.00 -30.39
N CYS A 221 17.97 2.40 -29.24
CA CYS A 221 18.32 1.00 -29.06
C CYS A 221 17.37 0.07 -29.84
N ARG A 222 17.91 -0.77 -30.72
CA ARG A 222 17.99 -2.23 -30.56
C ARG A 222 18.45 -2.87 -31.86
#